data_AF-A0A3S4J6C2-F1
#
_entry.id   AF-A0A3S4J6C2-F1
#
_cell.length_a   1.000
_cell.length_b   1.000
_cell.length_c   1.000
_cell.angle_alpha   90.00
_cell.angle_beta   90.00
_cell.angle_gamma   90.00
#
_symmetry.space_group_name_H-M   'P 1'
#
loop_
_entity.id
_entity.type
_entity.pdbx_description
1 polymer ?
#
loop_
_entity_poly.entity_id
_entity_poly.type
_entity_poly.pdbx_seq_one_letter_code
_entity_poly.pdbx_strand_id
1 'polypeptide(L)'
;MCWGIDCRAAQTSQQAASQRRVLETERQQRELERQQKATADAEHRRKTFIAKYQPLRSRSSWAKANTLLLKGWAVSPSRFSPMARCYYRWWMNPEQSTVAQTITPMGAKRLLTGSAKKGAYHAVNTSEAPEIIIIAEGLATVLSAHMMRPDALAVAAIDAWNLTPVVQVMRRKYPDAKIIIAADNDQLDDKPNTGADTANKAAISVSGWVSLPPTDYKADWNDYHQQKRAGSRHTRI
;
A
#
# COMPACT_ATOMS: atom_id res chain seq x y z
N MET A 1 42.07 -54.67 36.61
CA MET A 1 41.23 -54.45 35.42
C MET A 1 41.16 -52.95 35.19
N CYS A 2 41.84 -52.44 34.15
CA CYS A 2 41.91 -51.01 33.86
C CYS A 2 40.69 -50.61 33.02
N TRP A 3 39.76 -49.83 33.59
CA TRP A 3 38.63 -49.25 32.86
C TRP A 3 39.07 -47.94 32.21
N GLY A 4 39.68 -48.05 31.03
CA GLY A 4 40.07 -46.91 30.21
C GLY A 4 38.85 -46.29 29.54
N ILE A 5 38.21 -45.32 30.17
CA ILE A 5 37.23 -44.44 29.52
C ILE A 5 38.01 -43.60 28.50
N ASP A 6 37.62 -43.70 27.22
CA ASP A 6 38.32 -43.06 26.11
C ASP A 6 38.13 -41.53 26.15
N CYS A 7 39.04 -40.84 26.85
CA CYS A 7 39.04 -39.39 27.05
C CYS A 7 38.98 -38.59 25.74
N ARG A 8 39.40 -39.20 24.63
CA ARG A 8 39.44 -38.57 23.30
C ARG A 8 38.04 -38.25 22.78
N ALA A 9 37.08 -39.17 22.93
CA ALA A 9 35.70 -38.96 22.48
C ALA A 9 34.98 -37.85 23.27
N ALA A 10 35.27 -37.72 24.57
CA ALA A 10 34.76 -36.63 25.41
C ALA A 10 35.39 -35.27 25.06
N GLN A 11 36.68 -35.25 24.71
CA GLN A 11 37.36 -34.02 24.26
C GLN A 11 36.84 -33.53 22.90
N THR A 12 36.58 -34.43 21.95
CA THR A 12 36.02 -34.06 20.63
C THR A 12 34.58 -33.52 20.75
N SER A 13 33.76 -34.08 21.67
CA SER A 13 32.40 -33.58 21.90
C SER A 13 32.36 -32.22 22.62
N GLN A 14 33.29 -31.97 23.55
CA GLN A 14 33.45 -30.65 24.19
C GLN A 14 33.95 -29.59 23.20
N GLN A 15 34.91 -29.93 22.32
CA GLN A 15 35.39 -29.03 21.27
C GLN A 15 34.31 -28.71 20.23
N ALA A 16 33.50 -29.69 19.84
CA ALA A 16 32.36 -29.45 18.96
C ALA A 16 31.29 -28.56 19.62
N ALA A 17 31.03 -28.74 20.92
CA ALA A 17 30.09 -27.92 21.68
C ALA A 17 30.59 -26.47 21.85
N SER A 18 31.89 -26.26 22.08
CA SER A 18 32.47 -24.91 22.16
C SER A 18 32.44 -24.19 20.81
N GLN A 19 32.77 -24.88 19.71
CA GLN A 19 32.67 -24.32 18.36
C GLN A 19 31.23 -23.92 17.99
N ARG A 20 30.22 -24.73 18.36
CA ARG A 20 28.80 -24.38 18.14
C ARG A 20 28.40 -23.11 18.89
N ARG A 21 28.81 -22.97 20.16
CA ARG A 21 28.54 -21.76 20.96
C ARG A 21 29.17 -20.50 20.37
N VAL A 22 30.39 -20.61 19.83
CA VAL A 22 31.06 -19.49 19.14
C VAL A 22 30.27 -19.11 17.88
N LEU A 23 29.90 -20.08 17.04
CA LEU A 23 29.11 -19.84 15.83
C LEU A 23 27.72 -19.25 16.13
N GLU A 24 27.06 -19.71 17.19
CA GLU A 24 25.77 -19.17 17.64
C GLU A 24 25.91 -17.72 18.13
N THR A 25 26.94 -17.42 18.91
CA THR A 25 27.24 -16.05 19.38
C THR A 25 27.52 -15.12 18.19
N GLU A 26 28.32 -15.56 17.21
CA GLU A 26 28.57 -14.78 15.99
C GLU A 26 27.32 -14.56 15.13
N ARG A 27 26.39 -15.53 15.11
CA ARG A 27 25.10 -15.38 14.42
C ARG A 27 24.22 -14.36 15.14
N GLN A 28 24.14 -14.44 16.46
CA GLN A 28 23.38 -13.48 17.28
C GLN A 28 23.95 -12.06 17.16
N GLN A 29 25.28 -11.92 17.19
CA GLN A 29 25.95 -10.64 17.04
C GLN A 29 25.67 -10.00 15.66
N ARG A 30 25.80 -10.77 14.58
CA ARG A 30 25.47 -10.30 13.22
C ARG A 30 24.00 -9.91 13.08
N GLU A 31 23.10 -10.64 13.72
CA GLU A 31 21.68 -10.32 13.71
C GLU A 31 21.38 -9.04 14.49
N LEU A 32 22.00 -8.85 15.65
CA LEU A 32 21.88 -7.61 16.43
C LEU A 32 22.41 -6.40 15.65
N GLU A 33 23.57 -6.51 15.00
CA GLU A 33 24.14 -5.45 14.17
C GLU A 33 23.23 -5.11 12.97
N ARG A 34 22.64 -6.14 12.33
CA ARG A 34 21.64 -5.93 11.26
C ARG A 34 20.41 -5.19 11.77
N GLN A 35 19.92 -5.55 12.96
CA GLN A 35 18.78 -4.89 13.58
C GLN A 35 19.09 -3.44 13.94
N GLN A 36 20.24 -3.17 14.57
CA GLN A 36 20.70 -1.82 14.91
C GLN A 36 20.87 -0.94 13.66
N LYS A 37 21.44 -1.49 12.59
CA LYS A 37 21.55 -0.76 11.31
C LYS A 37 20.18 -0.47 10.73
N ALA A 38 19.28 -1.44 10.72
CA ALA A 38 17.93 -1.28 10.21
C ALA A 38 17.10 -0.25 11.00
N THR A 39 17.25 -0.19 12.33
CA THR A 39 16.60 0.82 13.16
C THR A 39 17.15 2.21 12.89
N ALA A 40 18.49 2.37 12.84
CA ALA A 40 19.12 3.65 12.50
C ALA A 40 18.69 4.16 11.10
N ASP A 41 18.65 3.28 10.10
CA ASP A 41 18.20 3.61 8.75
C ASP A 41 16.70 3.98 8.72
N ALA A 42 15.86 3.33 9.53
CA ALA A 42 14.45 3.67 9.65
C ALA A 42 14.23 5.04 10.31
N GLU A 43 14.98 5.33 11.38
CA GLU A 43 14.95 6.63 12.04
C GLU A 43 15.42 7.76 11.13
N HIS A 44 16.52 7.55 10.39
CA HIS A 44 17.03 8.52 9.44
C HIS A 44 15.98 8.83 8.35
N ARG A 45 15.39 7.79 7.73
CA ARG A 45 14.31 7.95 6.75
C ARG A 45 13.11 8.70 7.33
N ARG A 46 12.72 8.40 8.56
CA ARG A 46 11.62 9.09 9.26
C ARG A 46 11.92 10.56 9.48
N LYS A 47 13.14 10.91 9.92
CA LYS A 47 13.58 12.31 10.06
C LYS A 47 13.51 13.05 8.73
N THR A 48 14.02 12.44 7.64
CA THR A 48 13.93 13.00 6.29
C THR A 48 12.47 13.21 5.86
N PHE A 49 11.60 12.24 6.11
CA PHE A 49 10.19 12.33 5.76
C PHE A 49 9.52 13.51 6.49
N ILE A 50 9.68 13.61 7.82
CA ILE A 50 9.07 14.67 8.63
C ILE A 50 9.53 16.04 8.15
N ALA A 51 10.84 16.22 7.94
CA ALA A 51 11.42 17.49 7.48
C ALA A 51 10.85 17.93 6.12
N LYS A 52 10.61 16.99 5.20
CA LYS A 52 10.00 17.30 3.90
C LYS A 52 8.48 17.44 3.98
N TYR A 53 7.82 16.72 4.88
CA TYR A 53 6.35 16.67 4.96
C TYR A 53 5.76 17.89 5.68
N GLN A 54 6.37 18.33 6.77
CA GLN A 54 5.90 19.46 7.58
C GLN A 54 5.61 20.74 6.76
N PRO A 55 6.51 21.25 5.91
CA PRO A 55 6.26 22.48 5.14
C PRO A 55 5.17 22.29 4.06
N LEU A 56 4.90 21.05 3.66
CA LEU A 56 3.87 20.73 2.66
C LEU A 56 2.48 20.63 3.29
N ARG A 57 2.40 20.18 4.55
CA ARG A 57 1.14 20.01 5.28
C ARG A 57 0.34 21.32 5.34
N SER A 58 0.99 22.44 5.67
CA SER A 58 0.35 23.76 5.77
C SER A 58 -0.15 24.32 4.44
N ARG A 59 0.35 23.81 3.31
CA ARG A 59 0.01 24.27 1.96
C ARG A 59 -1.00 23.36 1.24
N SER A 60 -1.42 22.27 1.88
CA SER A 60 -2.24 21.23 1.26
C SER A 60 -3.74 21.42 1.47
N SER A 61 -4.55 21.15 0.44
CA SER A 61 -6.02 21.12 0.52
C SER A 61 -6.55 19.81 -0.06
N TRP A 62 -7.21 19.01 0.77
CA TRP A 62 -7.77 17.71 0.41
C TRP A 62 -8.92 17.84 -0.62
N ALA A 63 -9.75 18.87 -0.51
CA ALA A 63 -10.88 19.11 -1.42
C ALA A 63 -10.45 19.35 -2.88
N LYS A 64 -9.34 20.06 -3.09
CA LYS A 64 -8.77 20.29 -4.43
C LYS A 64 -8.23 19.00 -5.04
N ALA A 65 -7.62 18.15 -4.21
CA ALA A 65 -7.07 16.87 -4.62
C ALA A 65 -8.18 15.89 -5.06
N ASN A 66 -9.26 15.78 -4.28
CA ASN A 66 -10.42 14.94 -4.61
C ASN A 66 -11.05 15.32 -5.96
N THR A 67 -11.21 16.62 -6.20
CA THR A 67 -11.77 17.13 -7.47
C THR A 67 -10.90 16.74 -8.68
N LEU A 68 -9.58 16.81 -8.56
CA LEU A 68 -8.66 16.42 -9.64
C LEU A 68 -8.69 14.92 -9.93
N LEU A 69 -8.87 14.09 -8.90
CA LEU A 69 -8.96 12.63 -9.06
C LEU A 69 -10.27 12.19 -9.71
N LEU A 70 -11.40 12.77 -9.31
CA LEU A 70 -12.72 12.37 -9.79
C LEU A 70 -13.12 12.96 -11.13
N LYS A 71 -12.51 14.07 -11.57
CA LYS A 71 -12.86 14.75 -12.82
C LYS A 71 -11.99 14.41 -14.02
N GLY A 72 -11.03 13.49 -13.89
CA GLY A 72 -10.19 13.02 -14.99
C GLY A 72 -9.74 14.14 -15.94
N TRP A 73 -8.77 14.98 -15.52
CA TRP A 73 -8.10 15.98 -16.36
C TRP A 73 -8.97 17.09 -16.99
N ALA A 74 -10.30 17.07 -16.86
CA ALA A 74 -11.20 18.07 -17.45
C ALA A 74 -11.35 19.35 -16.59
N VAL A 75 -10.24 19.89 -16.10
CA VAL A 75 -10.23 21.20 -15.42
C VAL A 75 -9.30 22.13 -16.19
N SER A 76 -9.87 23.17 -16.82
CA SER A 76 -9.12 24.11 -17.65
C SER A 76 -7.86 24.63 -16.93
N PRO A 77 -6.69 24.67 -17.60
CA PRO A 77 -5.41 25.07 -17.00
C PRO A 77 -5.43 26.48 -16.37
N SER A 78 -6.33 27.34 -16.83
CA SER A 78 -6.45 28.75 -16.44
C SER A 78 -6.85 29.01 -14.98
N ARG A 79 -7.24 27.99 -14.20
CA ARG A 79 -7.56 28.14 -12.76
C ARG A 79 -6.47 27.64 -11.81
N PHE A 80 -5.32 27.20 -12.33
CA PHE A 80 -4.24 26.66 -11.50
C PHE A 80 -3.00 27.54 -11.56
N SER A 81 -2.49 27.92 -10.39
CA SER A 81 -1.12 28.42 -10.27
C SER A 81 -0.16 27.33 -10.78
N PRO A 82 0.88 27.65 -11.58
CA PRO A 82 1.90 26.70 -12.04
C PRO A 82 2.57 25.90 -10.91
N MET A 83 2.45 26.36 -9.67
CA MET A 83 2.98 25.70 -8.46
C MET A 83 1.96 24.86 -7.69
N ALA A 84 0.73 24.68 -8.20
CA ALA A 84 -0.31 23.93 -7.50
C ALA A 84 -0.01 22.43 -7.44
N ARG A 85 0.72 22.01 -6.41
CA ARG A 85 0.90 20.59 -6.05
C ARG A 85 -0.25 20.20 -5.13
N CYS A 86 -1.00 19.15 -5.47
CA CYS A 86 -1.96 18.54 -4.55
C CYS A 86 -1.26 17.47 -3.73
N TYR A 87 -1.55 17.40 -2.44
CA TYR A 87 -0.86 16.50 -1.51
C TYR A 87 -1.85 15.52 -0.89
N TYR A 88 -1.45 14.26 -0.85
CA TYR A 88 -2.21 13.18 -0.22
C TYR A 88 -1.55 12.75 1.06
N ARG A 89 -2.34 12.71 2.13
CA ARG A 89 -1.98 12.17 3.43
C ARG A 89 -2.42 10.71 3.50
N TRP A 90 -1.46 9.81 3.67
CA TRP A 90 -1.74 8.38 3.83
C TRP A 90 -1.55 8.00 5.31
N TRP A 91 -2.44 7.15 5.81
CA TRP A 91 -2.55 6.77 7.22
C TRP A 91 -2.03 5.34 7.41
N MET A 92 -0.96 5.18 8.18
CA MET A 92 -0.64 3.89 8.79
C MET A 92 -1.21 3.82 10.21
N ASN A 93 -1.21 4.97 10.92
CA ASN A 93 -1.86 5.22 12.21
C ASN A 93 -2.32 6.70 12.27
N PRO A 94 -3.45 7.04 12.93
CA PRO A 94 -3.99 8.40 13.02
C PRO A 94 -2.96 9.50 13.41
N GLU A 95 -2.00 9.14 14.25
CA GLU A 95 -1.03 10.09 14.83
C GLU A 95 0.32 10.11 14.10
N GLN A 96 0.58 9.18 13.18
CA GLN A 96 1.88 9.04 12.52
C GLN A 96 1.70 8.74 11.03
N SER A 97 1.58 9.79 10.21
CA SER A 97 1.69 9.65 8.75
C SER A 97 3.11 9.21 8.40
N THR A 98 3.23 8.13 7.65
CA THR A 98 4.53 7.57 7.22
C THR A 98 4.75 7.70 5.72
N VAL A 99 3.72 8.10 4.96
CA VAL A 99 3.77 8.26 3.51
C VAL A 99 3.00 9.51 3.09
N ALA A 100 3.55 10.21 2.10
CA ALA A 100 2.88 11.30 1.40
C ALA A 100 3.11 11.18 -0.10
N GLN A 101 2.09 11.49 -0.89
CA GLN A 101 2.20 11.61 -2.34
C GLN A 101 1.87 13.04 -2.77
N THR A 102 2.60 13.55 -3.76
CA THR A 102 2.30 14.81 -4.42
C THR A 102 1.81 14.54 -5.83
N ILE A 103 0.79 15.25 -6.28
CA ILE A 103 0.29 15.23 -7.65
C ILE A 103 0.51 16.60 -8.27
N THR A 104 1.15 16.63 -9.43
CA THR A 104 1.33 17.85 -10.22
C THR A 104 0.02 18.20 -10.96
N PRO A 105 -0.14 19.43 -11.46
CA PRO A 105 -1.28 19.78 -12.32
C PRO A 105 -1.43 18.86 -13.54
N MET A 106 -0.32 18.31 -14.05
CA MET A 106 -0.32 17.31 -15.14
C MET A 106 -0.58 15.87 -14.66
N GLY A 107 -1.10 15.68 -13.45
CA GLY A 107 -1.45 14.35 -12.91
C GLY A 107 -0.27 13.47 -12.48
N ALA A 108 0.98 13.93 -12.61
CA ALA A 108 2.14 13.13 -12.24
C ALA A 108 2.22 12.95 -10.72
N LYS A 109 2.12 11.71 -10.26
CA LYS A 109 2.19 11.33 -8.84
C LYS A 109 3.64 11.07 -8.44
N ARG A 110 4.08 11.59 -7.29
CA ARG A 110 5.41 11.34 -6.72
C ARG A 110 5.33 11.07 -5.24
N LEU A 111 5.99 10.02 -4.77
CA LEU A 111 6.17 9.74 -3.35
C LEU A 111 7.19 10.73 -2.75
N LEU A 112 6.90 11.19 -1.53
CA LEU A 112 7.83 12.04 -0.79
C LEU A 112 9.03 11.22 -0.31
N THR A 113 10.25 11.74 -0.45
CA THR A 113 11.46 11.08 0.05
C THR A 113 11.34 10.76 1.55
N GLY A 114 11.78 9.57 1.95
CA GLY A 114 11.67 9.09 3.33
C GLY A 114 10.34 8.37 3.64
N SER A 115 9.40 8.32 2.69
CA SER A 115 8.13 7.60 2.87
C SER A 115 8.35 6.11 3.12
N ALA A 116 7.75 5.57 4.18
CA ALA A 116 7.74 4.15 4.49
C ALA A 116 6.46 3.49 3.94
N LYS A 117 6.52 3.06 2.68
CA LYS A 117 5.35 2.61 1.90
C LYS A 117 4.76 1.27 2.35
N LYS A 118 5.60 0.28 2.67
CA LYS A 118 5.16 -1.11 2.86
C LYS A 118 4.06 -1.20 3.94
N GLY A 119 2.86 -1.62 3.54
CA GLY A 119 1.68 -1.77 4.39
C GLY A 119 1.00 -0.45 4.79
N ALA A 120 1.51 0.71 4.37
CA ALA A 120 0.81 1.98 4.54
C ALA A 120 -0.39 2.05 3.59
N TYR A 121 -1.47 2.66 4.02
CA TYR A 121 -2.71 2.75 3.25
C TYR A 121 -3.41 4.09 3.45
N HIS A 122 -4.53 4.33 2.77
CA HIS A 122 -5.42 5.44 3.08
C HIS A 122 -6.86 4.94 3.06
N ALA A 123 -7.52 4.98 4.21
CA ALA A 123 -8.95 4.76 4.29
C ALA A 123 -9.67 6.07 3.93
N VAL A 124 -10.59 6.00 2.96
CA VAL A 124 -11.38 7.15 2.50
C VAL A 124 -12.51 7.47 3.48
N ASN A 125 -13.03 6.44 4.15
CA ASN A 125 -14.06 6.51 5.17
C ASN A 125 -13.61 5.73 6.43
N THR A 126 -14.39 5.84 7.49
CA THR A 126 -14.15 5.15 8.77
C THR A 126 -15.27 4.15 9.03
N SER A 127 -14.92 2.95 9.48
CA SER A 127 -15.85 1.95 9.98
C SER A 127 -15.16 1.14 11.08
N GLU A 128 -15.83 0.96 12.22
CA GLU A 128 -15.31 0.22 13.36
C GLU A 128 -15.34 -1.29 13.12
N ALA A 129 -16.42 -1.78 12.49
CA ALA A 129 -16.63 -3.20 12.18
C ALA A 129 -17.15 -3.35 10.74
N PRO A 130 -16.30 -3.12 9.71
CA PRO A 130 -16.72 -3.26 8.33
C PRO A 130 -16.95 -4.74 7.97
N GLU A 131 -18.14 -5.05 7.45
CA GLU A 131 -18.41 -6.36 6.86
C GLU A 131 -17.66 -6.56 5.54
N ILE A 132 -17.44 -5.46 4.79
CA ILE A 132 -16.80 -5.46 3.48
C ILE A 132 -15.72 -4.38 3.46
N ILE A 133 -14.55 -4.74 2.94
CA ILE A 133 -13.44 -3.84 2.70
C ILE A 133 -13.11 -3.90 1.21
N ILE A 134 -13.17 -2.74 0.55
CA ILE A 134 -12.78 -2.59 -0.85
C ILE A 134 -11.41 -1.91 -0.90
N ILE A 135 -10.43 -2.61 -1.49
CA ILE A 135 -9.06 -2.15 -1.60
C ILE A 135 -8.72 -1.91 -3.06
N ALA A 136 -8.11 -0.78 -3.42
CA ALA A 136 -7.55 -0.59 -4.76
C ALA A 136 -6.15 0.00 -4.70
N GLU A 137 -5.42 -0.08 -5.81
CA GLU A 137 -4.09 0.50 -5.94
C GLU A 137 -4.12 2.03 -5.67
N GLY A 138 -4.93 2.74 -6.45
CA GLY A 138 -4.94 4.19 -6.50
C GLY A 138 -6.12 4.81 -5.76
N LEU A 139 -5.93 6.02 -5.24
CA LEU A 139 -6.98 6.75 -4.53
C LEU A 139 -8.20 7.08 -5.41
N ALA A 140 -8.01 7.35 -6.71
CA ALA A 140 -9.14 7.63 -7.62
C ALA A 140 -10.09 6.44 -7.76
N THR A 141 -9.52 5.25 -7.96
CA THR A 141 -10.24 3.97 -8.04
C THR A 141 -11.01 3.72 -6.73
N VAL A 142 -10.37 3.92 -5.57
CA VAL A 142 -11.01 3.75 -4.26
C VAL A 142 -12.13 4.75 -4.01
N LEU A 143 -11.95 6.02 -4.37
CA LEU A 143 -13.01 7.03 -4.25
C LEU A 143 -14.23 6.64 -5.10
N SER A 144 -14.00 6.14 -6.32
CA SER A 144 -15.07 5.67 -7.20
C SER A 144 -15.78 4.45 -6.61
N ALA A 145 -15.02 3.48 -6.09
CA ALA A 145 -15.58 2.33 -5.39
C ALA A 145 -16.40 2.73 -4.16
N HIS A 146 -15.92 3.70 -3.36
CA HIS A 146 -16.65 4.22 -2.21
C HIS A 146 -17.96 4.91 -2.62
N MET A 147 -17.99 5.63 -3.74
CA MET A 147 -19.22 6.22 -4.27
C MET A 147 -20.24 5.17 -4.71
N MET A 148 -19.78 4.00 -5.18
CA MET A 148 -20.64 2.88 -5.59
C MET A 148 -21.08 2.01 -4.40
N ARG A 149 -20.25 1.90 -3.37
CA ARG A 149 -20.44 1.08 -2.16
C ARG A 149 -20.07 1.88 -0.91
N PRO A 150 -20.90 2.86 -0.51
CA PRO A 150 -20.62 3.70 0.65
C PRO A 150 -20.66 2.93 1.98
N ASP A 151 -21.30 1.77 1.99
CA ASP A 151 -21.39 0.80 3.09
C ASP A 151 -20.08 0.04 3.36
N ALA A 152 -19.18 -0.05 2.37
CA ALA A 152 -17.90 -0.72 2.52
C ALA A 152 -16.80 0.22 3.04
N LEU A 153 -15.84 -0.33 3.77
CA LEU A 153 -14.60 0.39 4.08
C LEU A 153 -13.72 0.46 2.82
N ALA A 154 -13.45 1.66 2.33
CA ALA A 154 -12.72 1.88 1.10
C ALA A 154 -11.26 2.29 1.40
N VAL A 155 -10.29 1.51 0.91
CA VAL A 155 -8.88 1.60 1.28
C VAL A 155 -7.97 1.65 0.06
N ALA A 156 -7.15 2.69 -0.06
CA ALA A 156 -6.17 2.83 -1.13
C ALA A 156 -4.79 2.33 -0.70
N ALA A 157 -4.16 1.53 -1.55
CA ALA A 157 -2.88 0.86 -1.30
C ALA A 157 -1.65 1.62 -1.81
N ILE A 158 -1.81 2.85 -2.33
CA ILE A 158 -0.74 3.74 -2.82
C ILE A 158 -0.23 3.36 -4.21
N ASP A 159 0.20 2.10 -4.40
CA ASP A 159 0.61 1.50 -5.68
C ASP A 159 0.42 -0.04 -5.69
N ALA A 160 0.51 -0.66 -6.87
CA ALA A 160 0.29 -2.10 -7.08
C ALA A 160 1.15 -2.97 -6.17
N TRP A 161 2.44 -2.62 -6.03
CA TRP A 161 3.41 -3.36 -5.25
C TRP A 161 3.13 -3.35 -3.74
N ASN A 162 2.25 -2.47 -3.29
CA ASN A 162 1.87 -2.36 -1.90
C ASN A 162 0.47 -2.96 -1.59
N LEU A 163 -0.21 -3.53 -2.60
CA LEU A 163 -1.48 -4.24 -2.41
C LEU A 163 -1.34 -5.41 -1.42
N THR A 164 -0.40 -6.34 -1.64
CA THR A 164 -0.22 -7.51 -0.78
C THR A 164 0.06 -7.13 0.68
N PRO A 165 1.00 -6.23 1.00
CA PRO A 165 1.17 -5.74 2.37
C PRO A 165 -0.11 -5.13 2.98
N VAL A 166 -0.87 -4.35 2.20
CA VAL A 166 -2.07 -3.65 2.70
C VAL A 166 -3.21 -4.62 2.96
N VAL A 167 -3.47 -5.57 2.07
CA VAL A 167 -4.53 -6.56 2.30
C VAL A 167 -4.24 -7.43 3.52
N GLN A 168 -2.96 -7.75 3.77
CA GLN A 168 -2.54 -8.47 4.97
C GLN A 168 -2.74 -7.63 6.25
N VAL A 169 -2.47 -6.32 6.19
CA VAL A 169 -2.79 -5.40 7.30
C VAL A 169 -4.30 -5.39 7.56
N MET A 170 -5.12 -5.28 6.52
CA MET A 170 -6.57 -5.26 6.65
C MET A 170 -7.12 -6.57 7.19
N ARG A 171 -6.63 -7.73 6.72
CA ARG A 171 -7.05 -9.05 7.22
C ARG A 171 -6.71 -9.24 8.70
N ARG A 172 -5.53 -8.77 9.16
CA ARG A 172 -5.19 -8.82 10.59
C ARG A 172 -6.09 -7.91 11.43
N LYS A 173 -6.45 -6.75 10.90
CA LYS A 173 -7.30 -5.77 11.61
C LYS A 173 -8.77 -6.19 11.64
N TYR A 174 -9.25 -6.82 10.58
CA TYR A 174 -10.63 -7.23 10.39
C TYR A 174 -10.66 -8.68 9.88
N PRO A 175 -10.52 -9.67 10.79
CA PRO A 175 -10.40 -11.08 10.41
C PRO A 175 -11.59 -11.62 9.62
N ASP A 176 -12.80 -11.17 9.94
CA ASP A 176 -14.06 -11.70 9.38
C ASP A 176 -14.57 -10.89 8.17
N ALA A 177 -13.97 -9.74 7.88
CA ALA A 177 -14.44 -8.87 6.80
C ALA A 177 -14.20 -9.50 5.42
N LYS A 178 -15.13 -9.30 4.48
CA LYS A 178 -14.93 -9.67 3.08
C LYS A 178 -13.99 -8.66 2.42
N ILE A 179 -12.82 -9.12 1.98
CA ILE A 179 -11.81 -8.26 1.33
C ILE A 179 -11.91 -8.40 -0.18
N ILE A 180 -12.31 -7.31 -0.84
CA ILE A 180 -12.44 -7.22 -2.30
C ILE A 180 -11.35 -6.28 -2.82
N ILE A 181 -10.54 -6.74 -3.76
CA ILE A 181 -9.55 -5.91 -4.43
C ILE A 181 -10.15 -5.42 -5.76
N ALA A 182 -10.47 -4.13 -5.82
CA ALA A 182 -10.89 -3.44 -7.02
C ALA A 182 -9.63 -3.13 -7.86
N ALA A 183 -9.39 -3.94 -8.88
CA ALA A 183 -8.24 -3.82 -9.76
C ALA A 183 -8.57 -2.96 -10.98
N ASP A 184 -7.57 -2.28 -11.52
CA ASP A 184 -7.69 -1.62 -12.82
C ASP A 184 -7.63 -2.68 -13.92
N ASN A 185 -8.46 -2.55 -14.97
CA ASN A 185 -8.39 -3.43 -16.12
C ASN A 185 -7.31 -2.92 -17.08
N ASP A 186 -6.09 -3.42 -16.92
CA ASP A 186 -4.94 -3.09 -17.79
C ASP A 186 -4.89 -3.93 -19.08
N GLN A 187 -6.01 -4.52 -19.49
CA GLN A 187 -6.08 -5.33 -20.70
C GLN A 187 -5.64 -4.53 -21.93
N LEU A 188 -4.52 -4.96 -22.50
CA LEU A 188 -3.97 -4.52 -23.77
C LEU A 188 -3.77 -5.78 -24.60
N ASP A 189 -4.08 -5.71 -25.90
CA ASP A 189 -3.86 -6.83 -26.81
C ASP A 189 -2.42 -7.36 -26.66
N ASP A 190 -2.31 -8.68 -26.50
CA ASP A 190 -1.07 -9.45 -26.35
C ASP A 190 -0.19 -9.16 -25.12
N LYS A 191 -0.71 -8.50 -24.07
CA LYS A 191 0.04 -8.26 -22.82
C LYS A 191 -0.64 -8.81 -21.56
N PRO A 192 0.12 -9.30 -20.58
CA PRO A 192 -0.42 -9.66 -19.27
C PRO A 192 -1.08 -8.46 -18.59
N ASN A 193 -2.28 -8.68 -18.07
CA ASN A 193 -2.99 -7.67 -17.28
C ASN A 193 -2.34 -7.58 -15.89
N THR A 194 -1.31 -6.73 -15.79
CA THR A 194 -0.48 -6.58 -14.59
C THR A 194 -1.31 -6.15 -13.37
N GLY A 195 -2.34 -5.31 -13.59
CA GLY A 195 -3.30 -4.90 -12.57
C GLY A 195 -4.06 -6.09 -11.99
N ALA A 196 -4.64 -6.92 -12.86
CA ALA A 196 -5.35 -8.15 -12.46
C ALA A 196 -4.41 -9.17 -11.79
N ASP A 197 -3.21 -9.40 -12.33
CA ASP A 197 -2.25 -10.36 -11.77
C ASP A 197 -1.81 -9.98 -10.35
N THR A 198 -1.54 -8.68 -10.13
CA THR A 198 -1.12 -8.19 -8.82
C THR A 198 -2.27 -8.26 -7.82
N ALA A 199 -3.48 -7.91 -8.26
CA ALA A 199 -4.68 -8.04 -7.43
C ALA A 199 -4.98 -9.49 -7.06
N ASN A 200 -4.85 -10.43 -8.00
CA ASN A 200 -5.05 -11.86 -7.77
C ASN A 200 -4.06 -12.40 -6.72
N LYS A 201 -2.77 -12.08 -6.86
CA LYS A 201 -1.75 -12.47 -5.87
C LYS A 201 -2.07 -11.93 -4.48
N ALA A 202 -2.52 -10.68 -4.39
CA ALA A 202 -2.92 -10.08 -3.12
C ALA A 202 -4.18 -10.77 -2.55
N ALA A 203 -5.21 -11.02 -3.36
CA ALA A 203 -6.45 -11.68 -2.94
C ALA A 203 -6.18 -13.07 -2.35
N ILE A 204 -5.40 -13.88 -3.07
CA ILE A 204 -5.02 -15.24 -2.64
C ILE A 204 -4.36 -15.22 -1.26
N SER A 205 -3.50 -14.22 -0.99
CA SER A 205 -2.78 -14.13 0.29
C SER A 205 -3.66 -13.92 1.53
N VAL A 206 -4.94 -13.55 1.34
CA VAL A 206 -5.89 -13.26 2.43
C VAL A 206 -7.27 -13.90 2.23
N SER A 207 -7.39 -14.88 1.32
CA SER A 207 -8.68 -15.47 0.92
C SER A 207 -9.72 -14.39 0.55
N GLY A 208 -9.29 -13.41 -0.25
CA GLY A 208 -10.12 -12.32 -0.75
C GLY A 208 -10.61 -12.56 -2.17
N TRP A 209 -11.30 -11.55 -2.71
CA TRP A 209 -11.84 -11.55 -4.07
C TRP A 209 -11.20 -10.44 -4.91
N VAL A 210 -11.21 -10.61 -6.23
CA VAL A 210 -10.83 -9.56 -7.20
C VAL A 210 -12.06 -9.12 -7.97
N SER A 211 -12.16 -7.82 -8.20
CA SER A 211 -13.19 -7.21 -9.03
C SER A 211 -12.54 -6.30 -10.07
N LEU A 212 -12.86 -6.54 -11.33
CA LEU A 212 -12.44 -5.72 -12.48
C LEU A 212 -13.66 -4.99 -13.06
N PRO A 213 -13.48 -3.79 -13.64
CA PRO A 213 -14.51 -3.17 -14.46
C PRO A 213 -14.97 -4.16 -15.55
N PRO A 214 -16.29 -4.31 -15.79
CA PRO A 214 -16.81 -5.24 -16.79
C PRO A 214 -16.69 -4.63 -18.19
N THR A 215 -15.46 -4.45 -18.66
CA THR A 215 -15.10 -3.89 -19.96
C THR A 215 -14.18 -4.85 -20.71
N ASP A 216 -14.26 -4.85 -22.04
CA ASP A 216 -13.38 -5.59 -22.94
C ASP A 216 -12.14 -4.77 -23.38
N TYR A 217 -12.09 -3.49 -22.99
CA TYR A 217 -10.97 -2.58 -23.19
C TYR A 217 -10.36 -2.12 -21.86
N LYS A 218 -9.17 -1.51 -21.95
CA LYS A 218 -8.47 -0.91 -20.81
C LYS A 218 -9.33 0.16 -20.12
N ALA A 219 -9.70 -0.08 -18.87
CA ALA A 219 -10.50 0.84 -18.06
C ALA A 219 -10.19 0.69 -16.58
N ASP A 220 -10.24 1.78 -15.83
CA ASP A 220 -10.31 1.73 -14.37
C ASP A 220 -11.77 1.87 -13.88
N TRP A 221 -11.99 1.68 -12.58
CA TRP A 221 -13.32 1.85 -11.99
C TRP A 221 -13.85 3.29 -12.07
N ASN A 222 -12.97 4.28 -12.19
CA ASN A 222 -13.35 5.68 -12.34
C ASN A 222 -13.88 5.95 -13.76
N ASP A 223 -13.22 5.43 -14.80
CA ASP A 223 -13.68 5.48 -16.19
C ASP A 223 -15.06 4.83 -16.32
N TYR A 224 -15.22 3.61 -15.77
CA TYR A 224 -16.49 2.90 -15.79
C TYR A 224 -17.62 3.67 -15.09
N HIS A 225 -17.35 4.22 -13.91
CA HIS A 225 -18.32 5.01 -13.15
C HIS A 225 -18.71 6.31 -13.89
N GLN A 226 -17.76 7.00 -14.53
CA GLN A 226 -18.05 8.20 -15.33
C GLN A 226 -18.92 7.89 -16.55
N GLN A 227 -18.65 6.80 -17.27
CA GLN A 227 -19.45 6.39 -18.42
C GLN A 227 -20.89 6.04 -18.04
N LYS A 228 -21.10 5.28 -16.96
CA LYS A 228 -22.45 4.96 -16.45
C LYS A 228 -23.23 6.22 -16.04
N ARG A 229 -22.55 7.22 -15.49
CA ARG A 229 -23.16 8.53 -15.17
C ARG A 229 -23.54 9.32 -16.42
N ALA A 230 -22.76 9.26 -17.49
CA ALA A 230 -23.05 9.94 -18.75
C ALA A 230 -24.23 9.27 -19.50
N GLY A 231 -24.26 7.93 -19.55
CA GLY A 231 -25.35 7.17 -20.18
C GLY A 231 -26.70 7.36 -19.48
N SER A 232 -26.70 7.47 -18.14
CA SER A 232 -27.93 7.71 -17.37
C SER A 232 -28.55 9.10 -17.59
N ARG A 233 -27.80 10.07 -18.17
CA ARG A 233 -28.34 11.40 -18.53
C ARG A 233 -28.96 11.47 -19.91
N HIS A 234 -28.74 10.47 -20.77
CA HIS A 234 -29.33 10.39 -22.11
C HIS A 234 -30.60 9.54 -22.17
N THR A 235 -31.07 9.01 -21.04
CA THR A 235 -32.32 8.23 -20.96
C THR A 235 -33.39 8.98 -20.15
N ARG A 236 -33.70 10.20 -20.58
CA ARG A 236 -35.01 10.81 -20.32
C ARG A 236 -35.62 11.13 -21.69
N ILE A 237 -36.46 10.21 -22.15
CA ILE A 237 -37.53 10.51 -23.11
C ILE A 237 -38.74 10.90 -22.27
#